data_AF-A0A2W7RKD0-F1
#
_entry.id   AF-A0A2W7RKD0-F1
#
_cell.length_a   1.000
_cell.length_b   1.000
_cell.length_c   1.000
_cell.angle_alpha   90.00
_cell.angle_beta   90.00
_cell.angle_gamma   90.00
#
_symmetry.space_group_name_H-M   'P 1'
#
loop_
_entity.id
_entity.type
_entity.pdbx_description
1 polymer ?
#
loop_
_entity_poly.entity_id
_entity_poly.type
_entity_poly.pdbx_seq_one_letter_code
_entity_poly.pdbx_strand_id
1 'polypeptide(L)'
;MLLLTKEIRKAMKTNKPENEKSLKDKTTEELIQEAKVTKEDLQALGPKDANLSQDGGDDEQLLERKRKVDFTGDDLDVPGSELDDDQERIGSEDEENNSYSNADEEQK
;
A
#
# COMPACT_ATOMS: atom_id res chain seq x y z
N MET A 1 27.40 29.15 45.80
CA MET A 1 26.04 28.89 45.28
C MET A 1 25.72 29.56 43.93
N LEU A 2 26.55 30.46 43.38
CA LEU A 2 26.28 31.11 42.07
C LEU A 2 27.05 30.53 40.87
N LEU A 3 28.07 29.70 41.08
CA LEU A 3 28.86 29.09 40.01
C LEU A 3 28.21 27.83 39.42
N LEU A 4 27.50 27.06 40.24
CA LEU A 4 26.87 25.80 39.80
C LEU A 4 25.71 26.04 38.80
N THR A 5 25.03 27.19 38.89
CA THR A 5 23.86 27.50 38.04
C THR A 5 24.24 28.05 36.65
N LYS A 6 25.50 28.44 36.43
CA LYS A 6 26.00 28.83 35.10
C LYS A 6 26.40 27.59 34.27
N GLU A 7 27.03 26.60 34.90
CA GLU A 7 27.41 25.34 34.25
C GLU A 7 26.18 24.53 33.83
N ILE A 8 25.15 24.46 34.68
CA ILE A 8 23.89 23.75 34.36
C ILE A 8 23.14 24.44 33.20
N ARG A 9 23.19 25.77 33.11
CA ARG A 9 22.60 26.52 31.97
C ARG A 9 23.33 26.29 30.65
N LYS A 10 24.63 25.97 30.69
CA LYS A 10 25.42 25.64 29.49
C LYS A 10 25.06 24.25 28.93
N ALA A 11 24.61 23.33 29.79
CA ALA A 11 24.25 21.96 29.43
C ALA A 11 22.81 21.81 28.90
N MET A 12 21.94 22.82 29.06
CA MET A 12 20.58 22.85 28.50
C MET A 12 20.50 23.58 27.16
N LYS A 13 21.55 23.48 26.33
CA LYS A 13 21.37 23.72 24.90
C LYS A 13 20.59 22.53 24.36
N THR A 14 19.29 22.75 24.18
CA THR A 14 18.40 21.85 23.46
C THR A 14 19.06 21.47 22.13
N ASN A 15 19.35 20.18 21.95
CA ASN A 15 19.56 19.60 20.63
C ASN A 15 18.21 19.64 19.90
N LYS A 16 17.82 20.85 19.48
CA LYS A 16 16.74 21.04 18.53
C LYS A 16 17.35 20.71 17.16
N PRO A 17 16.81 19.76 16.40
CA PRO A 17 17.32 19.48 15.07
C PRO A 17 17.22 20.77 14.25
N GLU A 18 18.36 21.32 13.84
CA GLU A 18 18.45 22.60 13.11
C GLU A 18 17.94 22.50 11.65
N ASN A 19 17.38 21.36 11.25
CA ASN A 19 17.06 21.07 9.86
C ASN A 19 15.65 20.49 9.66
N GLU A 20 14.65 21.11 10.28
CA GLU A 20 13.27 21.00 9.78
C GLU A 20 12.99 22.23 8.90
N LYS A 21 13.44 22.19 7.63
CA LYS A 21 12.92 23.13 6.63
C LYS A 21 11.42 22.88 6.50
N SER A 22 10.63 23.91 6.77
CA SER A 22 9.18 23.86 6.55
C SER A 22 8.90 23.53 5.07
N LEU A 23 7.84 22.77 4.79
CA LEU A 23 7.43 22.42 3.42
C LEU A 23 7.29 23.64 2.49
N LYS A 24 7.11 24.84 3.06
CA LYS A 24 7.00 26.12 2.34
C LYS A 24 8.34 26.69 1.86
N ASP A 25 9.46 26.21 2.40
CA ASP A 25 10.81 26.71 2.10
C ASP A 25 11.55 25.81 1.10
N LYS A 26 10.96 24.68 0.72
CA LYS A 26 11.50 23.75 -0.27
C LYS A 26 11.09 24.17 -1.68
N THR A 27 12.04 24.12 -2.60
CA THR A 27 11.78 24.33 -4.03
C THR A 27 11.01 23.16 -4.63
N THR A 28 10.30 23.39 -5.74
CA THR A 28 9.55 22.32 -6.43
C THR A 28 10.49 21.19 -6.88
N GLU A 29 11.70 21.53 -7.31
CA GLU A 29 12.73 20.57 -7.69
C GLU A 29 13.17 19.68 -6.53
N GLU A 30 13.39 20.25 -5.33
CA GLU A 30 13.73 19.49 -4.13
C GLU A 30 12.62 18.51 -3.74
N LEU A 31 11.36 18.95 -3.79
CA LEU A 31 10.20 18.09 -3.51
C LEU A 31 10.10 16.93 -4.51
N ILE A 32 10.37 17.19 -5.80
CA ILE A 32 10.37 16.14 -6.83
C ILE A 32 11.49 15.14 -6.58
N GLN A 33 12.69 15.57 -6.14
CA GLN A 33 13.77 14.62 -5.83
C GLN A 33 13.44 13.77 -4.61
N GLU A 34 12.83 14.35 -3.57
CA GLU A 34 12.40 13.61 -2.38
C GLU A 34 11.26 12.62 -2.68
N ALA A 35 10.37 12.94 -3.62
CA ALA A 35 9.27 12.06 -4.01
C ALA A 35 9.69 10.91 -4.95
N LYS A 36 10.93 10.89 -5.45
CA LYS A 36 11.41 9.80 -6.30
C LYS A 36 11.65 8.55 -5.47
N VAL A 37 11.02 7.47 -5.90
CA VAL A 37 11.22 6.14 -5.33
C VAL A 37 12.68 5.71 -5.48
N THR A 38 13.31 5.40 -4.37
CA THR A 38 14.69 4.92 -4.28
C THR A 38 14.75 3.39 -4.44
N LYS A 39 15.97 2.83 -4.48
CA LYS A 39 16.14 1.37 -4.55
C LYS A 39 15.75 0.71 -3.23
N GLU A 40 16.06 1.39 -2.14
CA GLU A 40 15.74 1.01 -0.78
C GLU A 40 14.21 0.99 -0.59
N ASP A 41 13.50 1.97 -1.12
CA ASP A 41 12.02 1.99 -1.10
C ASP A 41 11.45 0.80 -1.88
N LEU A 42 11.98 0.49 -3.06
CA LEU A 42 11.56 -0.68 -3.83
C LEU A 42 11.82 -2.00 -3.09
N GLN A 43 12.92 -2.08 -2.34
CA GLN A 43 13.25 -3.26 -1.55
C GLN A 43 12.31 -3.42 -0.34
N ALA A 44 11.91 -2.31 0.29
CA ALA A 44 10.96 -2.28 1.39
C ALA A 44 9.53 -2.64 0.94
N LEU A 45 9.16 -2.33 -0.31
CA LEU A 45 7.87 -2.71 -0.91
C LEU A 45 7.78 -4.21 -1.24
N GLY A 46 8.92 -4.92 -1.26
CA GLY A 46 8.95 -6.34 -1.54
C GLY A 46 8.76 -6.74 -3.01
N PRO A 47 8.65 -8.04 -3.28
CA PRO A 47 8.47 -8.56 -4.63
C PRO A 47 7.08 -8.17 -5.18
N LYS A 48 7.07 -7.28 -6.18
CA LYS A 48 5.84 -6.75 -6.82
C LYS A 48 4.91 -7.82 -7.38
N ASP A 49 5.46 -8.95 -7.80
CA ASP A 49 4.71 -10.03 -8.44
C ASP A 49 4.05 -10.99 -7.44
N ALA A 50 4.45 -10.91 -6.16
CA ALA A 50 3.96 -11.82 -5.13
C ALA A 50 2.53 -11.48 -4.71
N ASN A 51 2.20 -10.18 -4.58
CA ASN A 51 0.94 -9.70 -3.97
C ASN A 51 0.68 -10.32 -2.58
N LEU A 52 1.74 -10.47 -1.78
CA LEU A 52 1.71 -11.10 -0.45
C LEU A 52 2.20 -10.13 0.61
N SER A 53 1.71 -10.32 1.84
CA SER A 53 2.26 -9.62 3.00
C SER A 53 3.68 -10.12 3.29
N GLN A 54 4.51 -9.26 3.88
CA GLN A 54 5.86 -9.63 4.34
C GLN A 54 5.93 -9.83 5.86
N ASP A 55 4.78 -9.99 6.52
CA ASP A 55 4.68 -10.17 7.97
C ASP A 55 4.99 -11.60 8.45
N GLY A 56 5.26 -12.52 7.52
CA GLY A 56 5.52 -13.94 7.81
C GLY A 56 4.25 -14.70 8.21
N GLY A 57 3.10 -14.30 7.67
CA GLY A 57 1.83 -15.00 7.82
C GLY A 57 1.74 -16.30 7.02
N ASP A 58 0.54 -16.90 7.06
CA ASP A 58 0.25 -18.18 6.41
C ASP A 58 0.33 -18.11 4.87
N ASP A 59 0.27 -16.90 4.30
CA ASP A 59 0.34 -16.62 2.87
C ASP A 59 1.76 -16.73 2.30
N GLU A 60 2.79 -16.90 3.13
CA GLU A 60 4.19 -17.10 2.69
C GLU A 60 4.34 -18.30 1.74
N GLN A 61 3.51 -19.35 1.90
CA GLN A 61 3.50 -20.53 1.03
C GLN A 61 3.16 -20.18 -0.43
N LEU A 62 2.50 -19.05 -0.67
CA LEU A 62 2.14 -18.59 -2.01
C LEU A 62 3.32 -17.99 -2.77
N LEU A 63 4.48 -17.76 -2.13
CA LEU A 63 5.69 -17.29 -2.82
C LEU A 63 6.17 -18.27 -3.90
N GLU A 64 5.99 -19.57 -3.68
CA GLU A 64 6.47 -20.64 -4.58
C GLU A 64 5.37 -21.23 -5.48
N ARG A 65 4.21 -20.57 -5.55
CA ARG A 65 3.10 -21.06 -6.36
C ARG A 65 3.43 -21.11 -7.85
N LYS A 66 2.95 -22.16 -8.53
CA LYS A 66 3.26 -22.41 -9.95
C LYS A 66 2.48 -21.51 -10.91
N ARG A 67 1.29 -21.07 -10.52
CA ARG A 67 0.40 -20.24 -11.34
C ARG A 67 0.53 -18.78 -10.94
N LYS A 68 0.38 -17.85 -11.89
CA LYS A 68 0.34 -16.41 -11.60
C LYS A 68 -0.94 -16.03 -10.86
N VAL A 69 -0.98 -14.86 -10.22
CA VAL A 69 -2.20 -14.46 -9.48
C VAL A 69 -3.15 -14.03 -10.57
N ASP A 70 -4.34 -14.61 -10.55
CA ASP A 70 -5.43 -14.12 -11.35
C ASP A 70 -6.43 -13.46 -10.39
N PHE A 71 -6.65 -12.16 -10.60
CA PHE A 71 -7.63 -11.37 -9.85
C PHE A 71 -8.92 -11.15 -10.66
N THR A 72 -8.94 -11.57 -11.93
CA THR A 72 -10.11 -11.43 -12.81
C THR A 72 -11.10 -12.55 -12.55
N GLY A 73 -10.61 -13.78 -12.36
CA GLY A 73 -11.47 -14.93 -12.16
C GLY A 73 -12.19 -15.37 -13.44
N ASP A 74 -11.72 -14.93 -14.62
CA ASP A 74 -12.32 -15.23 -15.93
C ASP A 74 -12.37 -16.74 -16.22
N ASP A 75 -11.44 -17.52 -15.67
CA ASP A 75 -11.36 -18.97 -15.83
C ASP A 75 -12.27 -19.75 -14.84
N LEU A 76 -13.05 -19.06 -14.00
CA LEU A 76 -13.98 -19.71 -13.07
C LEU A 76 -15.29 -20.08 -13.79
N ASP A 77 -15.68 -21.35 -13.69
CA ASP A 77 -16.95 -21.87 -14.20
C ASP A 77 -18.10 -21.45 -13.26
N VAL A 78 -18.55 -20.19 -13.38
CA VAL A 78 -19.68 -19.64 -12.63
C VAL A 78 -20.98 -19.96 -13.36
N PRO A 79 -21.88 -20.75 -12.74
CA PRO A 79 -23.15 -21.09 -13.37
C PRO A 79 -23.96 -19.83 -13.68
N GLY A 80 -24.39 -19.68 -14.93
CA GLY A 80 -25.25 -18.57 -15.35
C GLY A 80 -24.51 -17.34 -15.87
N SER A 81 -23.18 -17.25 -15.69
CA SER A 81 -22.41 -16.07 -16.13
C SER A 81 -22.46 -15.82 -17.64
N GLU A 82 -22.61 -16.88 -18.44
CA GLU A 82 -22.68 -16.78 -19.91
C GLU A 82 -24.08 -16.36 -20.44
N LEU A 83 -25.09 -16.24 -19.56
CA LEU A 83 -26.48 -16.04 -20.00
C LEU A 83 -26.76 -14.61 -20.46
N ASP A 84 -25.92 -13.65 -20.07
CA ASP A 84 -26.13 -12.22 -20.26
C ASP A 84 -24.86 -11.44 -20.62
N ASP A 85 -23.87 -12.09 -21.25
CA ASP A 85 -22.68 -11.47 -21.86
C ASP A 85 -23.01 -10.22 -22.72
N ASP A 86 -24.15 -10.24 -23.42
CA ASP A 86 -24.57 -9.11 -24.25
C ASP A 86 -25.02 -7.90 -23.41
N GLN A 87 -25.54 -8.14 -22.21
CA GLN A 87 -25.98 -7.12 -21.26
C GLN A 87 -24.80 -6.57 -20.44
N GLU A 88 -23.76 -7.36 -20.19
CA GLU A 88 -22.51 -6.89 -19.57
C GLU A 88 -21.91 -5.68 -20.30
N ARG A 89 -21.91 -5.76 -21.64
CA ARG A 89 -21.37 -4.69 -22.49
C ARG A 89 -22.05 -3.33 -22.28
N ILE A 90 -23.29 -3.33 -21.81
CA ILE A 90 -24.12 -2.14 -21.59
C ILE A 90 -24.36 -1.84 -20.10
N GLY A 91 -23.80 -2.64 -19.18
CA GLY A 91 -23.99 -2.48 -17.74
C GLY A 91 -25.41 -2.82 -17.28
N SER A 92 -26.04 -3.82 -17.89
CA SER A 92 -27.40 -4.28 -17.55
C SER A 92 -27.45 -5.77 -17.25
N GLU A 93 -26.30 -6.37 -17.00
CA GLU A 93 -26.15 -7.74 -16.54
C GLU A 93 -26.86 -7.98 -15.19
N ASP A 94 -27.27 -9.22 -14.97
CA ASP A 94 -27.66 -9.77 -13.69
C ASP A 94 -26.41 -10.04 -12.87
N GLU A 95 -26.08 -9.10 -11.99
CA GLU A 95 -24.89 -9.15 -11.15
C GLU A 95 -24.78 -10.48 -10.36
N GLU A 96 -25.89 -11.14 -9.99
CA GLU A 96 -25.86 -12.42 -9.25
C GLU A 96 -25.08 -13.52 -10.00
N ASN A 97 -25.10 -13.51 -11.33
CA ASN A 97 -24.44 -14.52 -12.15
C ASN A 97 -22.93 -14.25 -12.34
N ASN A 98 -22.40 -13.18 -11.76
CA ASN A 98 -21.00 -12.78 -11.89
C ASN A 98 -20.18 -13.02 -10.62
N SER A 99 -18.94 -13.51 -10.78
CA SER A 99 -18.02 -13.87 -9.69
C SER A 99 -17.82 -12.77 -8.64
N TYR A 100 -17.84 -11.51 -9.07
CA TYR A 100 -17.49 -10.36 -8.23
C TYR A 100 -18.65 -9.84 -7.35
N SER A 101 -19.87 -10.36 -7.52
CA SER A 101 -21.07 -9.79 -6.88
C SER A 101 -21.46 -10.47 -5.56
N ASN A 102 -20.79 -11.57 -5.18
CA ASN A 102 -21.11 -12.36 -3.99
C ASN A 102 -20.62 -11.74 -2.65
N ALA A 103 -20.19 -10.48 -2.64
CA ALA A 103 -19.54 -9.86 -1.48
C ALA A 103 -20.48 -9.03 -0.57
N ASP A 104 -21.75 -8.83 -0.92
CA ASP A 104 -22.66 -7.92 -0.22
C ASP A 104 -23.51 -8.57 0.90
N GLU A 105 -23.25 -9.82 1.29
CA GLU A 105 -23.83 -10.36 2.53
C GLU A 105 -23.05 -9.86 3.77
N GLU A 106 -23.32 -8.61 4.16
CA GLU A 106 -23.03 -8.12 5.50
C GLU A 106 -23.86 -8.93 6.51
N GLN A 107 -23.24 -9.98 7.07
CA GLN A 107 -23.79 -10.76 8.18
C GLN A 107 -24.02 -9.84 9.39
N LYS A 108 -25.29 -9.59 9.72
CA LYS A 108 -25.75 -8.91 10.94
C LYS A 108 -25.72 -9.81 12.17
#